data_AF-A0A090RR84-F1
#
_entry.id   AF-A0A090RR84-F1
#
_cell.length_a   1.000
_cell.length_b   1.000
_cell.length_c   1.000
_cell.angle_alpha   90.00
_cell.angle_beta   90.00
_cell.angle_gamma   90.00
#
_symmetry.space_group_name_H-M   'P 1'
#
loop_
_entity.id
_entity.type
_entity.pdbx_description
1 polymer ?
#
loop_
_entity_poly.entity_id
_entity_poly.type
_entity_poly.pdbx_seq_one_letter_code
_entity_poly.pdbx_strand_id
1 'polypeptide(L)'
;MVIVAGIYRFSLSDEEILAKFPSQQNVQADPVVEAILGLKVPNPWTIQVPETSAFTLLTDIDADKQVAAGSYDDGMERGSVYLLYRYQQSIYDDKALSAVVIPFAVSNQGSGVFYYLGLFKWDSARQRVILSDAKFAGDRIEISALTRADDRMTLSFKKHGQAQSMSEAPEENDTLVCVAKAFKWVDC
;
A
#
# COMPACT_ATOMS: atom_id res chain seq x y z
N MET A 1 -32.13 -52.70 43.80
CA MET A 1 -31.43 -51.40 43.66
C MET A 1 -30.80 -51.41 42.27
N VAL A 2 -31.31 -50.59 41.35
CA VAL A 2 -30.94 -50.62 39.92
C VAL A 2 -29.97 -49.48 39.65
N ILE A 3 -28.81 -49.77 39.06
CA ILE A 3 -27.86 -48.77 38.56
C ILE A 3 -28.08 -48.68 37.04
N VAL A 4 -28.59 -47.55 36.57
CA VAL A 4 -28.65 -47.23 35.14
C VAL A 4 -27.45 -46.34 34.81
N ALA A 5 -26.45 -46.89 34.13
CA ALA A 5 -25.39 -46.12 33.50
C ALA A 5 -25.87 -45.73 32.09
N GLY A 6 -26.28 -44.47 31.93
CA GLY A 6 -26.62 -43.92 30.62
C GLY A 6 -25.35 -43.69 29.79
N ILE A 7 -25.18 -44.48 28.74
CA ILE A 7 -24.18 -44.19 27.70
C ILE A 7 -24.76 -43.06 26.83
N TYR A 8 -24.28 -41.84 27.04
CA TYR A 8 -24.54 -40.74 26.10
C TYR A 8 -23.66 -40.93 24.87
N ARG A 9 -24.27 -41.38 23.77
CA ARG A 9 -23.63 -41.46 22.46
C ARG A 9 -24.02 -40.20 21.69
N PHE A 10 -23.09 -39.24 21.57
CA PHE A 10 -23.27 -38.09 20.68
C PHE A 10 -23.29 -38.59 19.23
N SER A 11 -24.47 -38.68 18.62
CA SER A 11 -24.58 -38.68 17.17
C SER A 11 -24.70 -37.21 16.75
N LEU A 12 -23.56 -36.53 16.59
CA LEU A 12 -23.55 -35.30 15.80
C LEU A 12 -23.87 -35.72 14.37
N SER A 13 -24.94 -35.18 13.81
CA SER A 13 -25.22 -35.33 12.39
C SER A 13 -24.13 -34.60 11.58
N ASP A 14 -23.87 -35.04 10.35
CA ASP A 14 -22.87 -34.40 9.48
C ASP A 14 -23.16 -32.89 9.29
N GLU A 15 -24.42 -32.46 9.42
CA GLU A 15 -24.86 -31.07 9.40
C GLU A 15 -24.41 -30.26 10.63
N GLU A 16 -24.40 -30.83 11.83
CA GLU A 16 -23.83 -30.18 13.02
C GLU A 16 -22.30 -30.15 12.98
N ILE A 17 -21.67 -31.11 12.28
CA ILE A 17 -20.22 -31.10 12.02
C ILE A 17 -19.88 -30.00 11.01
N LEU A 18 -20.63 -29.89 9.91
CA LEU A 18 -20.50 -28.82 8.90
C LEU A 18 -20.77 -27.43 9.49
N ALA A 19 -21.70 -27.27 10.43
CA ALA A 19 -21.92 -26.02 11.13
C ALA A 19 -20.76 -25.62 12.05
N LYS A 20 -19.98 -26.60 12.54
CA LYS A 20 -18.79 -26.38 13.37
C LYS A 20 -17.52 -26.14 12.56
N PHE A 21 -17.52 -26.53 11.30
CA PHE A 21 -16.46 -26.24 10.33
C PHE A 21 -17.06 -25.42 9.18
N PRO A 22 -17.32 -24.11 9.37
CA PRO A 22 -17.77 -23.26 8.29
C PRO A 22 -16.78 -23.39 7.13
N SER A 23 -17.20 -24.13 6.11
CA SER A 23 -16.47 -24.28 4.87
C SER A 23 -16.32 -22.87 4.30
N GLN A 24 -15.08 -22.39 4.29
CA GLN A 24 -14.70 -21.04 3.90
C GLN A 24 -15.26 -19.99 4.86
N GLN A 25 -14.49 -19.70 5.92
CA GLN A 25 -14.45 -18.35 6.48
C GLN A 25 -14.49 -17.39 5.30
N ASN A 26 -15.49 -16.50 5.25
CA ASN A 26 -15.49 -15.34 4.38
C ASN A 26 -14.18 -14.61 4.66
N VAL A 27 -13.15 -14.92 3.87
CA VAL A 27 -11.86 -14.28 3.94
C VAL A 27 -12.14 -12.85 3.53
N GLN A 28 -12.39 -12.00 4.52
CA GLN A 28 -12.80 -10.64 4.30
C GLN A 28 -11.69 -9.95 3.51
N ALA A 29 -12.06 -9.41 2.35
CA ALA A 29 -11.12 -8.68 1.52
C ALA A 29 -10.61 -7.46 2.29
N ASP A 30 -9.32 -7.18 2.15
CA ASP A 30 -8.72 -5.96 2.65
C ASP A 30 -9.35 -4.77 1.90
N PRO A 31 -9.94 -3.82 2.63
CA PRO A 31 -10.69 -2.73 2.01
C PRO A 31 -9.79 -1.79 1.19
N VAL A 32 -8.51 -1.64 1.55
CA VAL A 32 -7.57 -0.78 0.82
C VAL A 32 -7.18 -1.42 -0.50
N VAL A 33 -6.82 -2.69 -0.48
CA VAL A 33 -6.44 -3.43 -1.69
C VAL A 33 -7.64 -3.56 -2.65
N GLU A 34 -8.84 -3.83 -2.13
CA GLU A 34 -10.05 -3.90 -2.96
C GLU A 34 -10.38 -2.52 -3.57
N ALA A 35 -10.32 -1.45 -2.79
CA ALA A 35 -10.65 -0.11 -3.29
C ALA A 35 -9.66 0.42 -4.34
N ILE A 36 -8.36 0.17 -4.16
CA ILE A 36 -7.33 0.76 -5.03
C ILE A 36 -7.05 -0.13 -6.25
N LEU A 37 -6.97 -1.46 -6.05
CA LEU A 37 -6.57 -2.41 -7.09
C LEU A 37 -7.72 -3.27 -7.62
N GLY A 38 -8.89 -3.25 -6.98
CA GLY A 38 -10.02 -4.12 -7.34
C GLY A 38 -9.79 -5.60 -7.01
N LEU A 39 -8.80 -5.91 -6.16
CA LEU A 39 -8.43 -7.29 -5.83
C LEU A 39 -9.05 -7.71 -4.49
N LYS A 40 -9.80 -8.82 -4.50
CA LYS A 40 -10.41 -9.40 -3.29
C LYS A 40 -9.45 -10.35 -2.60
N VAL A 41 -8.61 -9.83 -1.70
CA VAL A 41 -7.60 -10.60 -0.98
C VAL A 41 -7.52 -10.21 0.49
N PRO A 42 -7.16 -11.12 1.40
CA PRO A 42 -7.12 -10.83 2.84
C PRO A 42 -5.92 -10.01 3.30
N ASN A 43 -4.83 -10.04 2.54
CA ASN A 43 -3.58 -9.48 3.03
C ASN A 43 -3.61 -7.95 2.90
N PRO A 44 -3.37 -7.21 3.98
CA PRO A 44 -3.34 -5.76 3.94
C PRO A 44 -2.16 -5.26 3.10
N TRP A 45 -2.34 -4.08 2.50
CA TRP A 45 -1.25 -3.41 1.82
C TRP A 45 -0.24 -2.91 2.85
N THR A 46 0.89 -3.62 2.94
CA THR A 46 1.99 -3.28 3.84
C THR A 46 3.04 -2.46 3.09
N ILE A 47 3.49 -1.36 3.68
CA ILE A 47 4.56 -0.53 3.15
C ILE A 47 5.72 -0.53 4.15
N GLN A 48 6.91 -0.89 3.69
CA GLN A 48 8.13 -0.62 4.44
C GLN A 48 8.41 0.88 4.35
N VAL A 49 8.55 1.54 5.49
CA VAL A 49 8.80 2.98 5.54
C VAL A 49 10.26 3.23 5.12
N PRO A 50 10.53 3.99 4.04
CA PRO A 50 11.90 4.30 3.60
C PRO A 50 12.76 4.86 4.73
N GLU A 51 14.06 4.57 4.69
CA GLU A 51 15.07 5.01 5.67
C GLU A 51 14.83 4.55 7.12
N THR A 52 13.85 3.67 7.37
CA THR A 52 13.59 3.09 8.69
C THR A 52 13.44 1.56 8.62
N SER A 53 13.36 0.93 9.79
CA SER A 53 13.03 -0.50 9.90
C SER A 53 11.53 -0.77 10.10
N ALA A 54 10.70 0.28 10.16
CA ALA A 54 9.28 0.15 10.41
C ALA A 54 8.48 -0.26 9.17
N PHE A 55 7.33 -0.87 9.45
CA PHE A 55 6.31 -1.19 8.48
C PHE A 55 5.01 -0.52 8.89
N THR A 56 4.23 -0.13 7.90
CA THR A 56 2.87 0.35 8.11
C THR A 56 1.88 -0.50 7.32
N LEU A 57 0.69 -0.66 7.88
CA LEU A 57 -0.46 -1.23 7.21
C LEU A 57 -1.35 -0.06 6.79
N LEU A 58 -1.71 0.01 5.52
CA LEU A 58 -2.73 0.98 5.10
C LEU A 58 -4.09 0.51 5.62
N THR A 59 -4.74 1.35 6.41
CA THR A 59 -6.01 1.05 7.07
C THR A 59 -7.09 2.06 6.74
N ASP A 60 -6.70 3.30 6.46
CA ASP A 60 -7.60 4.42 6.27
C ASP A 60 -7.66 4.81 4.80
N ILE A 61 -8.86 5.12 4.31
CA ILE A 61 -9.08 5.56 2.93
C ILE A 61 -9.85 6.86 2.95
N ASP A 62 -9.27 7.89 2.36
CA ASP A 62 -9.95 9.11 1.96
C ASP A 62 -10.28 8.97 0.47
N ALA A 63 -11.51 8.54 0.17
CA ALA A 63 -11.97 8.32 -1.20
C ALA A 63 -12.08 9.62 -2.00
N ASP A 64 -12.41 10.73 -1.34
CA ASP A 64 -12.57 12.04 -1.98
C ASP A 64 -11.21 12.59 -2.45
N LYS A 65 -10.18 12.45 -1.61
CA LYS A 65 -8.80 12.86 -1.97
C LYS A 65 -8.05 11.78 -2.74
N GLN A 66 -8.61 10.58 -2.82
CA GLN A 66 -7.99 9.38 -3.38
C GLN A 66 -6.61 9.10 -2.74
N VAL A 67 -6.61 9.05 -1.40
CA VAL A 67 -5.45 8.77 -0.56
C VAL A 67 -5.76 7.62 0.39
N ALA A 68 -4.82 6.69 0.56
CA ALA A 68 -4.86 5.71 1.65
C ALA A 68 -3.75 6.00 2.65
N ALA A 69 -3.99 5.74 3.93
CA ALA A 69 -3.05 6.08 4.99
C ALA A 69 -2.84 4.93 5.99
N GLY A 70 -1.67 4.95 6.62
CA GLY A 70 -1.29 4.07 7.70
C GLY A 70 -0.29 4.74 8.63
N SER A 71 -0.36 4.46 9.92
CA SER A 71 0.59 4.97 10.91
C SER A 71 1.79 4.01 11.06
N TYR A 72 2.92 4.55 11.52
CA TYR A 72 4.09 3.76 11.89
C TYR A 72 4.75 4.27 13.16
N ASP A 73 5.47 3.38 13.83
CA ASP A 73 6.34 3.63 14.99
C ASP A 73 7.57 2.74 14.86
N ASP A 74 8.77 3.33 14.73
CA ASP A 74 10.04 2.59 14.70
C ASP A 74 10.76 2.58 16.06
N GLY A 75 10.14 3.17 17.09
CA GLY A 75 10.68 3.36 18.43
C GLY A 75 11.40 4.69 18.64
N MET A 76 11.99 5.29 17.60
CA MET A 76 12.61 6.62 17.64
C MET A 76 11.74 7.67 16.95
N GLU A 77 11.16 7.32 15.82
CA GLU A 77 10.28 8.12 14.99
C GLU A 77 8.90 7.47 14.88
N ARG A 78 7.88 8.32 14.85
CA ARG A 78 6.49 7.94 14.56
C ARG A 78 5.99 8.84 13.47
N GLY A 79 5.00 8.37 12.74
CA GLY A 79 4.49 9.15 11.65
C GLY A 79 3.37 8.46 10.90
N SER A 80 3.17 8.90 9.66
CA SER A 80 2.15 8.33 8.79
C SER A 80 2.66 8.25 7.37
N VAL A 81 2.24 7.20 6.68
CA VAL A 81 2.42 7.05 5.24
C VAL A 81 1.10 7.36 4.56
N TYR A 82 1.17 8.11 3.47
CA TYR A 82 0.03 8.48 2.65
C TYR A 82 0.28 8.01 1.22
N LEU A 83 -0.45 7.00 0.76
CA LEU A 83 -0.42 6.46 -0.59
C LEU A 83 -1.36 7.27 -1.49
N LEU A 84 -0.80 8.02 -2.44
CA LEU A 84 -1.52 8.99 -3.28
C LEU A 84 -2.05 8.32 -4.57
N TYR A 85 -2.99 7.37 -4.40
CA TYR A 85 -3.45 6.52 -5.49
C TYR A 85 -4.22 7.25 -6.61
N ARG A 86 -4.56 8.53 -6.43
CA ARG A 86 -5.03 9.41 -7.53
C ARG A 86 -4.07 9.48 -8.71
N TYR A 87 -2.77 9.29 -8.49
CA TYR A 87 -1.74 9.33 -9.52
C TYR A 87 -1.30 7.95 -10.02
N GLN A 88 -1.97 6.87 -9.59
CA GLN A 88 -1.49 5.51 -9.83
C GLN A 88 -1.29 5.17 -11.31
N GLN A 89 -0.24 4.39 -11.59
CA GLN A 89 0.03 3.80 -12.90
C GLN A 89 0.12 2.27 -12.78
N SER A 90 -0.88 1.57 -13.29
CA SER A 90 -0.90 0.11 -13.30
C SER A 90 -0.03 -0.47 -14.42
N ILE A 91 0.69 -1.55 -14.11
CA ILE A 91 1.52 -2.32 -15.04
C ILE A 91 0.93 -3.71 -15.16
N TYR A 92 0.53 -4.08 -16.37
CA TYR A 92 -0.03 -5.39 -16.69
C TYR A 92 0.96 -6.21 -17.49
N ASP A 93 1.01 -7.50 -17.20
CA ASP A 93 1.70 -8.54 -17.98
C ASP A 93 0.66 -9.58 -18.39
N ASP A 94 0.52 -9.84 -19.69
CA ASP A 94 -0.53 -10.71 -20.25
C ASP A 94 -1.95 -10.45 -19.67
N LYS A 95 -2.32 -9.17 -19.52
CA LYS A 95 -3.58 -8.68 -18.93
C LYS A 95 -3.75 -8.94 -17.42
N ALA A 96 -2.81 -9.58 -16.77
CA ALA A 96 -2.78 -9.70 -15.31
C ALA A 96 -2.04 -8.52 -14.69
N LEU A 97 -2.54 -7.99 -13.58
CA LEU A 97 -1.81 -6.95 -12.83
C LEU A 97 -0.46 -7.54 -12.38
N SER A 98 0.63 -6.86 -12.71
CA SER A 98 1.98 -7.29 -12.39
C SER A 98 2.62 -6.36 -11.36
N ALA A 99 2.43 -5.05 -11.53
CA ALA A 99 2.87 -4.04 -10.60
C ALA A 99 2.00 -2.78 -10.68
N VAL A 100 2.16 -1.89 -9.72
CA VAL A 100 1.58 -0.55 -9.73
C VAL A 100 2.64 0.44 -9.25
N VAL A 101 2.70 1.60 -9.90
CA VAL A 101 3.54 2.72 -9.48
C VAL A 101 2.66 3.78 -8.87
N ILE A 102 2.93 4.15 -7.62
CA ILE A 102 2.14 5.12 -6.88
C ILE A 102 3.08 6.02 -6.08
N PRO A 103 2.94 7.36 -6.17
CA PRO A 103 3.62 8.26 -5.27
C PRO A 103 3.08 8.11 -3.85
N PHE A 104 3.95 8.16 -2.85
CA PHE A 104 3.53 8.18 -1.46
C PHE A 104 4.35 9.19 -0.67
N ALA A 105 3.75 9.71 0.40
CA ALA A 105 4.38 10.63 1.32
C ALA A 105 4.60 9.94 2.67
N VAL A 106 5.68 10.30 3.36
CA VAL A 106 6.01 9.88 4.72
C VAL A 106 6.15 11.13 5.56
N SER A 107 5.29 11.29 6.55
CA SER A 107 5.47 12.28 7.61
C SER A 107 6.09 11.62 8.83
N ASN A 108 6.81 12.39 9.64
CA ASN A 108 7.26 11.97 10.97
C ASN A 108 6.78 12.96 12.05
N GLN A 109 7.17 12.75 13.31
CA GLN A 109 6.79 13.62 14.44
C GLN A 109 7.39 15.04 14.34
N GLY A 110 8.31 15.25 13.40
CA GLY A 110 8.83 16.57 13.06
C GLY A 110 7.87 17.34 12.15
N SER A 111 8.44 18.22 11.34
CA SER A 111 7.66 19.00 10.38
C SER A 111 7.77 18.47 8.94
N GLY A 112 8.73 17.59 8.66
CA GLY A 112 9.06 17.12 7.31
C GLY A 112 7.99 16.20 6.72
N VAL A 113 7.79 16.29 5.41
CA VAL A 113 6.93 15.37 4.65
C VAL A 113 7.67 14.97 3.38
N PHE A 114 8.20 13.75 3.38
CA PHE A 114 9.07 13.24 2.32
C PHE A 114 8.26 12.45 1.31
N TYR A 115 8.37 12.81 0.04
CA TYR A 115 7.65 12.16 -1.05
C TYR A 115 8.56 11.20 -1.79
N TYR A 116 7.99 10.07 -2.17
CA TYR A 116 8.67 8.99 -2.87
C TYR A 116 7.82 8.50 -4.04
N LEU A 117 8.48 8.02 -5.09
CA LEU A 117 7.87 7.24 -6.17
C LEU A 117 8.02 5.75 -5.84
N GLY A 118 6.93 5.11 -5.42
CA GLY A 118 6.92 3.69 -5.06
C GLY A 118 6.62 2.78 -6.25
N LEU A 119 7.38 1.70 -6.39
CA LEU A 119 7.11 0.59 -7.28
C LEU A 119 6.63 -0.60 -6.46
N PHE A 120 5.36 -0.95 -6.62
CA PHE A 120 4.71 -1.99 -5.86
C PHE A 120 4.46 -3.21 -6.75
N LYS A 121 5.05 -4.35 -6.39
CA LYS A 121 4.84 -5.61 -7.09
C LYS A 121 3.59 -6.30 -6.56
N TRP A 122 2.78 -6.84 -7.47
CA TRP A 122 1.73 -7.80 -7.12
C TRP A 122 2.31 -9.23 -7.05
N ASP A 123 2.19 -9.87 -5.90
CA ASP A 123 2.55 -11.28 -5.70
C ASP A 123 1.25 -12.10 -5.63
N SER A 124 0.83 -12.63 -6.78
CA SER A 124 -0.41 -13.39 -6.91
C SER A 124 -0.40 -14.69 -6.10
N ALA A 125 0.76 -15.36 -5.98
CA ALA A 125 0.90 -16.61 -5.25
C ALA A 125 0.69 -16.42 -3.74
N ARG A 126 1.10 -15.25 -3.21
CA ARG A 126 0.91 -14.89 -1.80
C ARG A 126 -0.23 -13.91 -1.57
N GLN A 127 -0.96 -13.55 -2.62
CA GLN A 127 -2.09 -12.61 -2.61
C GLN A 127 -1.77 -11.31 -1.87
N ARG A 128 -0.62 -10.68 -2.15
CA ARG A 128 -0.16 -9.48 -1.45
C ARG A 128 0.55 -8.49 -2.36
N VAL A 129 0.48 -7.22 -1.99
CA VAL A 129 1.23 -6.13 -2.62
C VAL A 129 2.52 -5.88 -1.83
N ILE A 130 3.64 -5.71 -2.52
CA ILE A 130 4.95 -5.54 -1.91
C ILE A 130 5.60 -4.28 -2.48
N LEU A 131 6.04 -3.35 -1.62
CA LEU A 131 6.95 -2.28 -2.05
C LEU A 131 8.28 -2.93 -2.49
N SER A 132 8.53 -2.93 -3.80
CA SER A 132 9.71 -3.56 -4.39
C SER A 132 10.89 -2.59 -4.50
N ASP A 133 10.61 -1.32 -4.74
CA ASP A 133 11.60 -0.25 -4.78
C ASP A 133 10.93 1.11 -4.59
N ALA A 134 11.67 2.11 -4.11
CA ALA A 134 11.19 3.47 -3.90
C ALA A 134 12.29 4.48 -4.24
N LYS A 135 11.92 5.62 -4.84
CA LYS A 135 12.84 6.72 -5.13
C LYS A 135 12.37 8.00 -4.50
N PHE A 136 13.27 8.67 -3.78
CA PHE A 136 12.99 9.96 -3.18
C PHE A 136 12.73 11.01 -4.26
N ALA A 137 11.59 11.71 -4.15
CA ALA A 137 11.19 12.76 -5.07
C ALA A 137 11.47 14.16 -4.49
N GLY A 138 11.28 14.34 -3.18
CA GLY A 138 11.54 15.62 -2.52
C GLY A 138 10.85 15.78 -1.16
N ASP A 139 11.16 16.87 -0.47
CA ASP A 139 10.50 17.29 0.76
C ASP A 139 9.41 18.33 0.43
N ARG A 140 8.20 18.15 0.98
CA ARG A 140 7.02 19.02 0.82
C ARG A 140 6.72 19.45 -0.63
N ILE A 141 6.80 18.52 -1.58
CA ILE A 141 6.50 18.78 -2.99
C ILE A 141 5.00 18.82 -3.28
N GLU A 142 4.61 19.51 -4.33
CA GLU A 142 3.25 19.48 -4.89
C GLU A 142 3.23 18.66 -6.18
N ILE A 143 2.77 17.41 -6.10
CA ILE A 143 2.67 16.54 -7.27
C ILE A 143 1.57 17.04 -8.21
N SER A 144 1.92 17.25 -9.47
CA SER A 144 1.00 17.64 -10.53
C SER A 144 0.53 16.43 -11.33
N ALA A 145 1.44 15.53 -11.69
CA ALA A 145 1.12 14.34 -12.48
C ALA A 145 2.14 13.22 -12.29
N LEU A 146 1.68 11.98 -12.49
CA LEU A 146 2.53 10.84 -12.79
C LEU A 146 2.10 10.30 -14.16
N THR A 147 3.04 10.24 -15.09
CA THR A 147 2.79 9.72 -16.45
C THR A 147 3.70 8.55 -16.74
N ARG A 148 3.25 7.68 -17.65
CA ARG A 148 3.97 6.48 -18.05
C ARG A 148 4.14 6.44 -19.56
N ALA A 149 5.35 6.16 -20.01
CA ALA A 149 5.67 5.80 -21.39
C ALA A 149 6.49 4.50 -21.36
N ASP A 150 5.86 3.37 -21.72
CA ASP A 150 6.45 2.03 -21.63
C ASP A 150 6.95 1.66 -20.23
N ASP A 151 8.27 1.57 -20.03
CA ASP A 151 8.95 1.30 -18.76
C ASP A 151 9.40 2.58 -18.04
N ARG A 152 9.21 3.74 -18.66
CA ARG A 152 9.58 5.05 -18.12
C ARG A 152 8.41 5.68 -17.40
N MET A 153 8.67 6.13 -16.18
CA MET A 153 7.75 6.84 -15.30
C MET A 153 8.26 8.28 -15.14
N THR A 154 7.38 9.24 -15.32
CA THR A 154 7.70 10.67 -15.16
C THR A 154 6.76 11.29 -14.14
N LEU A 155 7.30 11.58 -12.97
CA LEU A 155 6.63 12.31 -11.90
C LEU A 155 6.93 13.80 -12.06
N SER A 156 5.89 14.60 -12.29
CA SER A 156 5.99 16.07 -12.41
C SER A 156 5.45 16.71 -11.14
N PHE A 157 6.20 17.65 -10.57
CA PHE A 157 5.86 18.28 -9.30
C PHE A 157 6.47 19.68 -9.19
N LYS A 158 6.03 20.44 -8.18
CA LYS A 158 6.70 21.65 -7.74
C LYS A 158 7.47 21.39 -6.44
N LYS A 159 8.66 21.97 -6.33
CA LYS A 159 9.48 21.99 -5.12
C LYS A 159 9.76 23.43 -4.67
N HIS A 160 10.23 23.57 -3.44
CA HIS A 160 10.72 24.86 -2.94
C HIS A 160 12.07 25.20 -3.56
N GLY A 161 12.22 26.45 -4.00
CA GLY A 161 13.52 26.97 -4.43
C GLY A 161 14.48 27.17 -3.25
N GLN A 162 15.80 27.30 -3.51
CA GLN A 162 16.82 27.39 -2.45
C GLN A 162 16.59 28.52 -1.43
N ALA A 163 16.01 29.64 -1.86
CA ALA A 163 15.74 30.80 -1.01
C ALA A 163 14.27 30.89 -0.55
N GLN A 164 13.44 29.92 -0.92
CA GLN A 164 12.01 29.94 -0.63
C GLN A 164 11.75 29.40 0.78
N SER A 165 10.77 29.98 1.48
CA SER A 165 10.34 29.47 2.78
C SER A 165 9.56 28.15 2.62
N MET A 166 9.83 27.16 3.47
CA MET A 166 9.04 25.91 3.52
C MET A 166 7.60 26.11 4.03
N SER A 167 7.26 27.31 4.51
CA SER A 167 5.87 27.66 4.89
C SER A 167 5.02 28.11 3.69
N GLU A 168 5.66 28.45 2.57
CA GLU A 168 4.98 28.86 1.34
C GLU A 168 4.69 27.64 0.45
N ALA A 169 3.80 27.79 -0.52
CA ALA A 169 3.57 26.73 -1.51
C ALA A 169 4.77 26.63 -2.46
N PRO A 170 5.22 25.42 -2.84
CA PRO A 170 6.35 25.27 -3.75
C PRO A 170 6.07 25.88 -5.14
N GLU A 171 7.06 26.55 -5.73
CA GLU A 171 6.88 27.27 -6.99
C GLU A 171 7.75 26.74 -8.16
N GLU A 172 8.87 26.08 -7.85
CA GLU A 172 9.82 25.63 -8.87
C GLU A 172 9.39 24.29 -9.45
N ASN A 173 9.13 24.23 -10.76
CA ASN A 173 8.79 22.97 -11.42
C ASN A 173 10.01 22.04 -11.50
N ASP A 174 9.80 20.77 -11.21
CA ASP A 174 10.80 19.73 -11.33
C ASP A 174 10.16 18.41 -11.79
N THR A 175 11.00 17.47 -12.25
CA THR A 175 10.56 16.16 -12.71
C THR A 175 11.51 15.08 -12.25
N LEU A 176 10.95 14.00 -11.69
CA LEU A 176 11.67 12.75 -11.44
C LEU A 176 11.32 11.77 -12.57
N VAL A 177 12.32 11.38 -13.34
CA VAL A 177 12.17 10.41 -14.43
C VAL A 177 12.86 9.12 -14.03
N CYS A 178 12.10 8.04 -13.92
CA CYS A 178 12.60 6.75 -13.50
C CYS A 178 12.26 5.65 -14.52
N VAL A 179 13.17 4.70 -14.74
CA VAL A 179 12.93 3.51 -15.58
C VAL A 179 12.75 2.28 -14.68
N ALA A 180 11.61 1.59 -14.84
CA ALA A 180 11.28 0.38 -14.08
C ALA A 180 11.65 -0.89 -14.88
N LYS A 181 12.60 -1.68 -14.38
CA LYS A 181 12.93 -3.00 -14.95
C LYS A 181 12.99 -4.06 -13.86
N ALA A 182 12.37 -5.21 -14.13
CA ALA A 182 12.33 -6.35 -13.20
C ALA A 182 11.92 -5.96 -11.76
N PHE A 183 10.91 -5.10 -11.63
CA PHE A 183 10.41 -4.57 -10.35
C PHE A 183 11.44 -3.78 -9.53
N LYS A 184 12.37 -3.10 -10.21
CA LYS A 184 13.32 -2.15 -9.62
C LYS A 184 13.47 -0.90 -10.46
N TRP A 185 13.82 0.20 -9.82
CA TRP A 185 14.23 1.43 -10.49
C TRP A 185 15.69 1.31 -10.89
N VAL A 186 15.97 1.33 -12.20
CA VAL A 186 17.34 1.12 -12.73
C VAL A 186 18.03 2.41 -13.15
N ASP A 187 17.27 3.46 -13.43
CA ASP A 187 17.77 4.77 -13.87
C ASP A 187 16.81 5.84 -13.37
N CYS A 188 17.33 6.75 -12.55
CA CYS A 188 16.76 7.96 -11.97
C CYS A 188 17.97 8.86 -11.61
#